data_AF-A0A0M1J8N3-F1
#
_entry.id   AF-A0A0M1J8N3-F1
#
_cell.length_a   1.000
_cell.length_b   1.000
_cell.length_c   1.000
_cell.angle_alpha   90.00
_cell.angle_beta   90.00
_cell.angle_gamma   90.00
#
_symmetry.space_group_name_H-M   'P 1'
#
loop_
_entity.id
_entity.type
_entity.pdbx_description
1 polymer ?
#
loop_
_entity_poly.entity_id
_entity_poly.type
_entity_poly.pdbx_seq_one_letter_code
_entity_poly.pdbx_strand_id
1 'polypeptide(L)'
;MSEIKDIIQSPIFAKKKKKLHKKQINDLDNAIKTVFHNPEIGELKIGDLQGVQIYKFKSNEQQYLLAYEIIDSTLYLYTFGSHENFYRNLKNYRKN
;
A
#
# COMPACT_ATOMS: atom_id res chain seq x y z
N MET A 1 -0.01 19.00 7.74
CA MET A 1 -0.12 17.53 7.70
C MET A 1 -1.59 17.21 7.86
N SER A 2 -2.21 16.60 6.85
CA SER A 2 -3.61 16.18 6.95
C SER A 2 -3.68 14.94 7.83
N GLU A 3 -4.43 15.02 8.93
CA GLU A 3 -4.68 13.89 9.80
C GLU A 3 -5.49 12.83 9.04
N ILE A 4 -4.97 11.59 9.01
CA ILE A 4 -5.71 10.44 8.47
C ILE A 4 -6.75 10.02 9.51
N LYS A 5 -8.02 9.99 9.12
CA LYS A 5 -9.15 9.63 9.99
C LYS A 5 -9.58 8.19 9.82
N ASP A 6 -9.47 7.68 8.59
CA ASP A 6 -9.97 6.36 8.21
C ASP A 6 -8.94 5.60 7.40
N ILE A 7 -8.98 4.27 7.49
CA ILE A 7 -8.18 3.36 6.68
C ILE A 7 -9.11 2.37 5.99
N ILE A 8 -9.09 2.37 4.67
CA ILE A 8 -9.88 1.43 3.85
C ILE A 8 -8.93 0.54 3.07
N GLN A 9 -9.14 -0.77 3.12
CA GLN A 9 -8.35 -1.74 2.35
C GLN A 9 -9.15 -2.35 1.20
N SER A 10 -8.52 -2.53 0.05
CA SER A 10 -9.15 -3.19 -1.09
C SER A 10 -9.38 -4.69 -0.83
N PRO A 11 -10.31 -5.34 -1.55
CA PRO A 11 -10.47 -6.79 -1.49
C PRO A 11 -9.19 -7.56 -1.86
N ILE A 12 -8.38 -7.03 -2.79
CA ILE A 12 -7.10 -7.65 -3.20
C ILE A 12 -6.10 -7.58 -2.05
N PHE A 13 -6.02 -6.42 -1.38
CA PHE A 13 -5.20 -6.22 -0.20
C PHE A 13 -5.56 -7.22 0.90
N ALA A 14 -6.85 -7.30 1.25
CA ALA A 14 -7.35 -8.20 2.28
C ALA A 14 -7.06 -9.68 1.95
N LYS A 15 -7.28 -10.10 0.69
CA LYS A 15 -6.97 -11.46 0.23
C LYS A 15 -5.48 -11.80 0.33
N LYS A 16 -4.59 -10.84 0.03
CA LYS A 16 -3.14 -11.03 0.18
C LYS A 16 -2.72 -11.08 1.65
N LYS A 17 -3.22 -10.18 2.49
CA LYS A 17 -2.90 -10.13 3.93
C LYS A 17 -3.20 -11.47 4.61
N LYS A 18 -4.32 -12.12 4.26
CA LYS A 18 -4.71 -13.45 4.78
C LYS A 18 -3.71 -14.57 4.48
N LYS A 19 -2.84 -14.41 3.48
CA LYS A 19 -1.83 -15.41 3.09
C LYS A 19 -0.47 -15.19 3.78
N LEU A 20 -0.32 -14.10 4.51
CA LEU A 20 0.94 -13.77 5.17
C LEU A 20 1.11 -14.54 6.49
N HIS A 21 2.35 -14.90 6.79
CA HIS A 21 2.71 -15.39 8.11
C HIS A 21 2.80 -14.24 9.12
N LYS A 22 2.71 -14.56 10.41
CA LYS A 22 2.67 -13.59 11.52
C LYS A 22 3.75 -12.49 11.42
N LYS A 23 4.99 -12.87 11.09
CA LYS A 23 6.10 -11.91 10.95
C LYS A 23 5.85 -10.91 9.80
N GLN A 24 5.41 -11.40 8.65
CA GLN A 24 5.11 -10.55 7.50
C GLN A 24 3.89 -9.64 7.75
N ILE A 25 2.91 -10.10 8.54
CA ILE A 25 1.80 -9.27 8.99
C ILE A 25 2.32 -8.12 9.84
N ASN A 26 3.21 -8.39 10.80
CA ASN A 26 3.80 -7.34 11.63
C ASN A 26 4.61 -6.33 10.79
N ASP A 27 5.41 -6.80 9.83
CA ASP A 27 6.17 -5.93 8.92
C ASP A 27 5.23 -5.02 8.10
N LEU A 28 4.14 -5.59 7.57
CA LEU A 28 3.11 -4.85 6.82
C LEU A 28 2.38 -3.84 7.72
N ASP A 29 1.99 -4.23 8.93
CA ASP A 29 1.29 -3.34 9.86
C ASP A 29 2.18 -2.18 10.30
N ASN A 30 3.49 -2.40 10.47
CA ASN A 30 4.47 -1.34 10.69
C ASN A 30 4.57 -0.41 9.48
N ALA A 31 4.60 -0.94 8.26
CA ALA A 31 4.60 -0.12 7.06
C ALA A 31 3.34 0.76 6.94
N ILE A 32 2.16 0.20 7.26
CA ILE A 32 0.89 0.96 7.29
C ILE A 32 0.95 2.06 8.34
N LYS A 33 1.47 1.78 9.55
CA LYS A 33 1.66 2.80 10.60
C LYS A 33 2.59 3.92 10.13
N THR A 34 3.70 3.60 9.46
CA THR A 34 4.62 4.62 8.94
C THR A 34 3.90 5.54 7.95
N VAL A 35 3.16 4.96 7.00
CA VAL A 35 2.38 5.72 6.02
C VAL A 35 1.24 6.51 6.69
N PHE A 36 0.59 5.95 7.71
CA PHE A 36 -0.47 6.65 8.44
C PHE A 36 0.04 7.94 9.11
N HIS A 37 1.23 7.90 9.73
CA HIS A 37 1.81 9.07 10.40
C HIS A 37 2.50 10.03 9.43
N ASN A 38 3.00 9.53 8.30
CA ASN A 38 3.61 10.34 7.25
C ASN A 38 3.11 9.89 5.87
N PRO A 39 1.91 10.32 5.44
CA PRO A 39 1.31 9.85 4.20
C PRO A 39 2.07 10.30 2.94
N GLU A 40 2.95 11.29 3.04
CA GLU A 40 3.76 11.81 1.93
C GLU A 40 5.11 11.07 1.76
N ILE A 41 5.39 10.06 2.59
CA ILE A 41 6.66 9.30 2.55
C ILE A 41 6.79 8.43 1.29
N GLY A 42 5.70 8.17 0.59
CA GLY A 42 5.66 7.35 -0.60
C GLY A 42 6.09 8.11 -1.86
N GLU A 43 6.57 7.36 -2.84
CA GLU A 43 6.88 7.92 -4.16
C GLU A 43 5.56 8.07 -4.95
N LEU A 44 5.13 9.31 -5.18
CA LEU A 44 3.96 9.62 -5.99
C LEU A 44 4.19 9.19 -7.44
N LYS A 45 3.26 8.39 -7.97
CA LYS A 45 3.30 7.92 -9.35
C LYS A 45 2.59 8.88 -10.30
N ILE A 46 3.01 8.82 -11.56
CA ILE A 46 2.52 9.61 -12.69
C ILE A 46 1.97 8.68 -13.79
N GLY A 47 1.36 9.26 -14.83
CA GLY A 47 0.81 8.50 -15.96
C GLY A 47 -0.38 7.62 -15.55
N ASP A 48 -0.42 6.37 -16.01
CA ASP A 48 -1.51 5.41 -15.72
C ASP A 48 -1.79 5.22 -14.22
N LEU A 49 -0.84 5.56 -13.35
CA LEU A 49 -0.93 5.39 -11.89
C LEU A 49 -0.97 6.73 -11.13
N GLN A 50 -1.27 7.85 -11.81
CA GLN A 50 -1.31 9.19 -11.21
C GLN A 50 -2.17 9.29 -9.94
N GLY A 51 -1.59 9.65 -8.79
CA GLY A 51 -2.32 9.75 -7.51
C GLY A 51 -2.07 8.58 -6.56
N VAL A 52 -1.56 7.46 -7.08
CA VAL A 52 -1.04 6.37 -6.24
C VAL A 52 0.34 6.74 -5.72
N GLN A 53 0.56 6.52 -4.43
CA GLN A 53 1.88 6.55 -3.79
C GLN A 53 2.39 5.14 -3.53
N ILE A 54 3.71 4.96 -3.66
CA ILE A 54 4.37 3.68 -3.34
C ILE A 54 5.35 3.86 -2.19
N TYR A 55 5.08 3.17 -1.08
CA TYR A 55 6.03 3.04 0.02
C TYR A 55 6.79 1.71 -0.06
N LYS A 56 8.12 1.77 0.03
CA LYS A 56 9.00 0.60 0.02
C LYS A 56 9.32 0.20 1.46
N PHE A 57 9.13 -1.06 1.80
CA PHE A 57 9.48 -1.60 3.11
C PHE A 57 10.13 -2.98 2.99
N LYS A 58 10.86 -3.41 4.01
CA LYS A 58 11.45 -4.75 4.05
C LYS A 58 10.53 -5.68 4.84
N SER A 59 10.36 -6.90 4.35
CA SER A 59 9.81 -8.00 5.12
C SER A 59 10.68 -9.23 4.90
N ASN A 60 11.21 -9.78 5.99
CA ASN A 60 12.32 -10.71 5.94
C ASN A 60 13.50 -10.13 5.12
N GLU A 61 14.04 -10.91 4.19
CA GLU A 61 15.16 -10.52 3.32
C GLU A 61 14.71 -9.93 1.97
N GLN A 62 13.42 -9.61 1.84
CA GLN A 62 12.84 -9.14 0.57
C GLN A 62 12.27 -7.72 0.69
N GLN A 63 12.44 -6.94 -0.38
CA GLN A 63 11.80 -5.64 -0.52
C GLN A 63 10.36 -5.80 -1.01
N TYR A 64 9.44 -5.20 -0.28
CA TYR A 64 8.02 -5.13 -0.59
C TYR A 64 7.63 -3.69 -0.93
N LEU A 65 6.58 -3.59 -1.75
CA LEU A 65 5.94 -2.33 -2.14
C LEU A 65 4.54 -2.29 -1.53
N LEU A 66 4.13 -1.13 -1.02
CA LEU A 66 2.76 -0.81 -0.60
C LEU A 66 2.22 0.30 -1.49
N ALA A 67 1.14 0.03 -2.23
CA ALA A 67 0.40 1.02 -3.00
C ALA A 67 -0.74 1.58 -2.16
N TYR A 68 -0.80 2.90 -2.06
CA TYR A 68 -1.87 3.59 -1.34
C TYR A 68 -2.20 4.95 -1.97
N GLU A 69 -3.30 5.54 -1.54
CA GLU A 69 -3.74 6.89 -1.92
C GLU A 69 -4.43 7.54 -0.72
N ILE A 70 -4.39 8.87 -0.66
CA ILE A 70 -5.13 9.65 0.35
C ILE A 70 -6.20 10.44 -0.37
N ILE A 71 -7.46 10.24 0.01
CA ILE A 71 -8.62 10.99 -0.48
C ILE A 71 -9.43 11.40 0.74
N ASP A 72 -9.73 12.69 0.89
CA ASP A 72 -10.55 13.23 1.97
C ASP A 72 -10.18 12.68 3.37
N SER A 73 -8.89 12.75 3.73
CA SER A 73 -8.35 12.22 5.00
C SER A 73 -8.50 10.70 5.21
N THR A 74 -8.86 9.95 4.18
CA THR A 74 -8.92 8.49 4.21
C THR A 74 -7.71 7.89 3.51
N LEU A 75 -7.03 6.96 4.18
CA LEU A 75 -5.92 6.19 3.61
C LEU A 75 -6.46 4.93 2.93
N TYR A 76 -6.45 4.93 1.60
CA TYR A 76 -6.84 3.78 0.80
C TYR A 76 -5.64 2.87 0.54
N LEU A 77 -5.72 1.62 0.99
CA LEU A 77 -4.69 0.59 0.79
C LEU A 77 -5.08 -0.31 -0.39
N TYR A 78 -4.40 -0.15 -1.52
CA TYR A 78 -4.75 -0.84 -2.76
C TYR A 78 -4.16 -2.23 -2.86
N THR A 79 -2.83 -2.36 -2.75
CA THR A 79 -2.17 -3.66 -2.82
C THR A 79 -0.75 -3.58 -2.26
N PHE A 80 -0.17 -4.75 -1.98
CA PHE A 80 1.24 -4.86 -1.63
C PHE A 80 1.87 -6.11 -2.26
N GLY A 81 3.20 -6.17 -2.26
CA GLY A 81 3.96 -7.34 -2.69
C GLY A 81 5.34 -7.03 -3.27
N SER A 82 6.02 -8.06 -3.77
CA SER A 82 7.25 -7.94 -4.55
C SER A 82 6.96 -7.41 -5.98
N HIS A 83 8.00 -6.89 -6.66
CA HIS A 83 7.88 -6.02 -7.84
C HIS A 83 6.97 -6.56 -8.96
N GLU A 84 7.15 -7.80 -9.40
CA GLU A 84 6.48 -8.28 -10.62
C GLU A 84 4.95 -8.45 -10.45
N ASN A 85 4.54 -9.08 -9.34
CA ASN A 85 3.12 -9.26 -9.02
C ASN A 85 2.44 -7.96 -8.57
N PHE A 86 3.21 -6.97 -8.11
CA PHE A 86 2.68 -5.71 -7.61
C PHE A 86 2.02 -4.88 -8.73
N TYR A 87 2.74 -4.62 -9.84
CA TYR A 87 2.23 -3.77 -10.92
C TYR A 87 1.04 -4.38 -11.67
N ARG A 88 1.01 -5.70 -11.82
CA ARG A 88 -0.16 -6.39 -12.43
C ARG A 88 -1.43 -6.16 -11.62
N ASN A 89 -1.33 -6.28 -10.29
CA ASN A 89 -2.48 -6.05 -9.42
C ASN A 89 -2.87 -4.57 -9.34
N LEU A 90 -1.88 -3.68 -9.38
CA LEU A 90 -2.11 -2.24 -9.30
C LEU A 90 -2.82 -1.69 -10.54
N LYS A 91 -2.44 -2.14 -11.75
CA LYS A 91 -3.13 -1.75 -13.00
C LYS A 91 -4.61 -2.17 -13.02
N ASN A 92 -4.95 -3.30 -12.41
CA ASN A 92 -6.35 -3.74 -12.33
C ASN A 92 -7.23 -2.83 -11.46
N TYR A 93 -6.64 -2.06 -10.54
CA TYR A 93 -7.40 -1.17 -9.67
C TYR A 93 -7.83 0.12 -10.39
N ARG A 94 -7.09 0.58 -11.40
CA ARG A 94 -7.40 1.80 -12.16
C ARG A 94 -8.19 1.57 -13.45
N LYS A 95 -8.56 0.33 -13.75
CA LYS A 95 -9.32 -0.01 -14.96
C LYS A 95 -10.84 0.12 -14.80
N ASN A 96 -11.32 0.70 -13.71
CA ASN A 96 -12.73 1.01 -13.47
C ASN A 96 -12.91 2.51 -13.29
#